data_AF-A0A7X7QHI2-F1
#
_entry.id   AF-A0A7X7QHI2-F1
#
_cell.length_a   1.000
_cell.length_b   1.000
_cell.length_c   1.000
_cell.angle_alpha   90.00
_cell.angle_beta   90.00
_cell.angle_gamma   90.00
#
_symmetry.space_group_name_H-M   'P 1'
#
loop_
_entity.id
_entity.type
_entity.pdbx_description
1 polymer ?
#
loop_
_entity_poly.entity_id
_entity_poly.type
_entity_poly.pdbx_seq_one_letter_code
_entity_poly.pdbx_strand_id
1 'polypeptide(L)'
;MTPRERILKTLNHGEPDRVPFDLSSTQVTAISNTAYANLREHLGLPPLEPNTCDVAQQICIPHDDVMRRFEVDTRGLFPLVSTNWNIEVREEGDYLAFVDEWSCKHRMPKRNG
;
A
#
# COMPACT_ATOMS: atom_id res chain seq x y z
N MET A 1 18.26 17.11 5.65
CA MET A 1 17.59 16.67 6.90
C MET A 1 17.22 15.20 6.76
N THR A 2 17.15 14.45 7.87
CA THR A 2 16.56 13.10 7.84
C THR A 2 15.04 13.18 7.66
N PRO A 3 14.37 12.12 7.17
CA PRO A 3 12.91 12.07 7.10
C PRO A 3 12.20 12.47 8.40
N ARG A 4 12.70 11.96 9.54
CA ARG A 4 12.15 12.27 10.86
C ARG A 4 12.32 13.75 11.21
N GLU A 5 13.50 14.32 10.98
CA GLU A 5 13.75 15.76 11.21
C GLU A 5 12.85 16.63 10.34
N ARG A 6 12.68 16.25 9.07
CA ARG A 6 11.84 16.96 8.10
C ARG A 6 10.38 17.01 8.55
N ILE A 7 9.82 15.87 8.96
CA ILE A 7 8.46 15.77 9.50
C ILE A 7 8.32 16.62 10.76
N LEU A 8 9.21 16.43 11.74
CA LEU A 8 9.12 17.16 13.01
C LEU A 8 9.26 18.67 12.82
N LYS A 9 10.16 19.15 11.95
CA LYS A 9 10.31 20.58 11.67
C LYS A 9 9.06 21.16 11.03
N THR A 10 8.47 20.44 10.07
CA THR A 10 7.22 20.84 9.40
C THR A 10 6.06 20.92 10.38
N LEU A 11 5.89 19.91 11.25
CA LEU A 11 4.84 19.90 12.28
C LEU A 11 5.00 21.03 13.31
N ASN A 12 6.22 21.53 13.50
CA ASN A 12 6.51 22.72 14.33
C ASN A 12 6.41 24.03 13.53
N HIS A 13 5.76 24.03 12.36
CA HIS A 13 5.60 25.20 11.49
C HIS A 13 6.92 25.87 11.04
N GLY A 14 8.03 25.12 11.06
CA GLY A 14 9.30 25.56 10.51
C GLY A 14 9.47 25.13 9.05
N GLU A 15 10.25 25.87 8.27
CA GLU A 15 10.54 25.53 6.87
C GLU A 15 11.53 24.35 6.78
N PRO A 16 11.12 23.18 6.23
CA PRO A 16 12.00 22.03 6.02
C PRO A 16 12.92 22.22 4.79
N ASP A 17 13.81 21.26 4.55
CA ASP A 17 14.66 21.23 3.35
C ASP A 17 13.87 20.90 2.06
N ARG A 18 12.69 20.28 2.18
CA ARG A 18 11.68 20.08 1.13
C ARG A 18 10.33 19.73 1.74
N VAL A 19 9.27 19.76 0.94
CA VAL A 19 7.93 19.29 1.35
C VAL A 19 8.02 17.81 1.79
N PRO A 20 7.56 17.44 3.00
CA PRO A 20 7.53 16.04 3.40
C PRO A 20 6.62 15.22 2.49
N PHE A 21 7.06 14.01 2.13
CA PHE A 21 6.34 13.13 1.23
C PHE A 21 5.89 11.84 1.92
N ASP A 22 4.59 11.61 1.93
CA ASP A 22 3.94 10.43 2.48
C ASP A 22 3.48 9.47 1.38
N LEU A 23 3.74 8.18 1.58
CA LEU A 23 3.18 7.10 0.76
C LEU A 23 3.03 5.85 1.64
N SER A 24 1.81 5.30 1.71
CA SER A 24 1.51 4.10 2.50
C SER A 24 1.79 4.22 4.01
N SER A 25 1.57 5.39 4.62
CA SER A 25 1.61 5.52 6.10
C SER A 25 0.38 4.98 6.81
N THR A 26 -0.72 4.80 6.08
CA THR A 26 -1.99 4.27 6.57
C THR A 26 -2.53 3.21 5.60
N GLN A 27 -3.50 2.42 6.05
CA GLN A 27 -4.20 1.42 5.22
C GLN A 27 -5.08 2.01 4.11
N VAL A 28 -5.06 3.33 3.89
CA VAL A 28 -5.87 4.00 2.86
C VAL A 28 -5.04 4.99 2.03
N THR A 29 -3.76 5.16 2.33
CA THR A 29 -2.81 6.06 1.63
C THR A 29 -1.82 5.30 0.75
N ALA A 30 -2.07 4.01 0.53
CA ALA A 30 -1.26 3.15 -0.30
C ALA A 30 -1.63 3.25 -1.79
N ILE A 31 -0.84 2.57 -2.64
CA ILE A 31 -1.04 2.53 -4.10
C ILE A 31 -1.74 1.23 -4.48
N SER A 32 -2.63 1.29 -5.49
CA SER A 32 -3.28 0.07 -6.01
C SER A 32 -2.25 -0.92 -6.55
N ASN A 33 -2.51 -2.22 -6.37
CA ASN A 33 -1.65 -3.31 -6.82
C ASN A 33 -1.27 -3.19 -8.31
N THR A 34 -2.27 -2.94 -9.17
CA THR A 34 -2.07 -2.77 -10.62
C THR A 34 -1.21 -1.55 -10.95
N ALA A 35 -1.50 -0.38 -10.37
CA ALA A 35 -0.69 0.81 -10.60
C ALA A 35 0.75 0.65 -10.10
N TYR A 36 0.95 -0.07 -8.99
CA TYR A 36 2.28 -0.36 -8.48
C TYR A 36 3.08 -1.29 -9.41
N ALA A 37 2.44 -2.35 -9.95
CA ALA A 37 3.08 -3.22 -10.93
C ALA A 37 3.50 -2.43 -12.19
N ASN A 38 2.59 -1.61 -12.73
CA ASN A 38 2.87 -0.75 -13.89
C ASN A 38 3.98 0.28 -13.58
N LEU A 39 3.99 0.84 -12.37
CA LEU A 39 5.03 1.77 -11.94
C LEU A 39 6.40 1.08 -11.89
N ARG A 40 6.49 -0.15 -11.37
CA ARG A 40 7.76 -0.90 -11.35
C ARG A 40 8.28 -1.15 -12.75
N GLU A 41 7.41 -1.59 -13.67
CA GLU A 41 7.74 -1.80 -15.08
C GLU A 41 8.25 -0.50 -15.72
N HIS A 42 7.52 0.61 -15.54
CA HIS A 42 7.90 1.91 -16.06
C HIS A 42 9.26 2.40 -15.53
N LEU A 43 9.59 2.07 -14.28
CA LEU A 43 10.87 2.42 -13.66
C LEU A 43 12.01 1.46 -14.03
N GLY A 44 11.75 0.40 -14.80
CA GLY A 44 12.73 -0.63 -15.15
C GLY A 44 13.21 -1.44 -13.95
N LEU A 45 12.40 -1.53 -12.88
CA LEU A 45 12.73 -2.30 -11.69
C LEU A 45 12.38 -3.79 -11.90
N PRO A 46 13.09 -4.72 -11.23
CA PRO A 46 12.73 -6.14 -11.30
C PRO A 46 11.28 -6.38 -10.90
N PRO A 47 10.57 -7.31 -11.56
CA PRO A 47 9.21 -7.64 -11.20
C PRO A 47 9.18 -8.22 -9.78
N LEU A 48 8.26 -7.72 -8.96
CA LEU A 48 7.97 -8.22 -7.62
C LEU A 48 6.47 -8.19 -7.40
N GLU A 49 5.94 -9.23 -6.78
CA GLU A 49 4.53 -9.29 -6.40
C GLU A 49 4.20 -8.15 -5.42
N PRO A 50 3.12 -7.37 -5.65
CA PRO A 50 2.72 -6.31 -4.72
C PRO A 50 2.52 -6.86 -3.29
N ASN A 51 3.14 -6.21 -2.30
CA ASN A 51 2.93 -6.50 -0.88
C ASN A 51 1.57 -5.93 -0.45
N THR A 52 0.50 -6.63 -0.84
CA THR A 52 -0.89 -6.22 -0.63
C THR A 52 -1.17 -6.09 0.87
N CYS A 53 -1.50 -4.87 1.31
CA CYS A 53 -1.75 -4.57 2.71
C CYS A 53 -3.23 -4.47 3.06
N ASP A 54 -4.11 -4.44 2.05
CA ASP A 54 -5.56 -4.54 2.18
C ASP A 54 -6.13 -5.19 0.91
N VAL A 55 -6.71 -6.38 1.06
CA VAL A 55 -7.23 -7.17 -0.07
C VAL A 55 -8.52 -6.62 -0.65
N ALA A 56 -9.33 -5.91 0.15
CA ALA A 56 -10.60 -5.34 -0.29
C ALA A 56 -10.36 -4.09 -1.14
N GLN A 57 -9.42 -3.24 -0.70
CA GLN A 57 -9.02 -2.04 -1.41
C GLN A 57 -8.06 -2.34 -2.58
N GLN A 58 -7.45 -3.53 -2.61
CA GLN A 58 -6.45 -3.94 -3.60
C GLN A 58 -5.24 -2.99 -3.65
N ILE A 59 -4.74 -2.60 -2.48
CA ILE A 59 -3.61 -1.67 -2.32
C ILE A 59 -2.44 -2.37 -1.64
N CYS A 60 -1.23 -1.95 -1.99
CA CYS A 60 0.02 -2.49 -1.46
C CYS A 60 0.91 -1.42 -0.86
N ILE A 61 1.74 -1.84 0.10
CA ILE A 61 2.90 -1.07 0.52
C ILE A 61 4.01 -1.29 -0.53
N PRO A 62 4.51 -0.24 -1.20
CA PRO A 62 5.64 -0.36 -2.11
C PRO A 62 6.87 -0.96 -1.43
N HIS A 63 7.68 -1.65 -2.22
CA HIS A 63 8.92 -2.24 -1.71
C HIS A 63 9.96 -1.17 -1.40
N ASP A 64 10.94 -1.50 -0.54
CA ASP A 64 11.93 -0.53 -0.05
C ASP A 64 12.79 0.10 -1.16
N ASP A 65 12.98 -0.56 -2.30
CA ASP A 65 13.63 0.02 -3.47
C ASP A 65 12.83 1.22 -4.02
N VAL A 66 11.52 1.07 -4.17
CA VAL A 66 10.60 2.15 -4.61
C VAL A 66 10.48 3.23 -3.54
N MET A 67 10.30 2.85 -2.27
CA MET A 67 10.21 3.80 -1.16
C MET A 67 11.48 4.65 -1.03
N ARG A 68 12.66 4.05 -1.22
CA ARG A 68 13.94 4.78 -1.24
C ARG A 68 14.09 5.64 -2.49
N ARG A 69 13.69 5.14 -3.67
CA ARG A 69 13.80 5.88 -4.93
C ARG A 69 13.00 7.18 -4.93
N PHE A 70 11.82 7.20 -4.31
CA PHE A 70 11.02 8.41 -4.14
C PHE A 70 11.29 9.16 -2.83
N GLU A 71 12.25 8.69 -2.03
CA GLU A 71 12.62 9.28 -0.74
C GLU A 71 11.42 9.48 0.20
N VAL A 72 10.53 8.49 0.29
CA VAL A 72 9.33 8.57 1.15
C VAL A 72 9.73 8.78 2.61
N ASP A 73 9.09 9.74 3.27
CA ASP A 73 9.49 10.23 4.59
C ASP A 73 8.90 9.42 5.76
N THR A 74 7.94 8.56 5.46
CA THR A 74 7.14 7.82 6.45
C THR A 74 7.22 6.31 6.25
N ARG A 75 6.73 5.59 7.26
CA ARG A 75 6.44 4.15 7.20
C ARG A 75 5.13 3.91 7.93
N GLY A 76 4.23 3.15 7.31
CA GLY A 76 2.96 2.80 7.92
C GLY A 76 3.11 1.82 9.07
N LEU A 77 2.32 2.04 10.11
CA LEU A 77 2.12 1.12 11.22
C LEU A 77 0.62 1.12 11.54
N PHE A 78 -0.03 -0.01 11.29
CA PHE A 78 -1.48 -0.13 11.40
C PHE A 78 -1.86 -1.55 11.85
N PRO A 79 -3.03 -1.71 12.48
CA PRO A 79 -3.44 -2.99 13.03
C PRO A 79 -3.74 -4.02 11.95
N LEU A 80 -3.77 -5.27 12.41
CA LEU A 80 -4.35 -6.38 11.69
C LEU A 80 -5.88 -6.28 11.79
N VAL A 81 -6.55 -6.34 10.65
CA VAL A 81 -8.00 -6.09 10.47
C VAL A 81 -8.59 -7.08 9.45
N SER A 82 -9.91 -6.98 9.26
CA SER A 82 -10.74 -7.80 8.36
C SER A 82 -10.24 -8.02 6.94
N THR A 83 -9.38 -7.13 6.44
CA THR A 83 -8.93 -7.09 5.05
C THR A 83 -7.43 -7.37 4.89
N ASN A 84 -6.70 -7.68 5.98
CA ASN A 84 -5.27 -7.94 5.90
C ASN A 84 -4.73 -9.03 6.82
N TRP A 85 -5.60 -9.68 7.60
CA TRP A 85 -5.21 -10.73 8.52
C TRP A 85 -6.06 -11.98 8.37
N ASN A 86 -5.40 -13.13 8.27
CA ASN A 86 -6.06 -14.45 8.15
C ASN A 86 -7.10 -14.49 7.02
N ILE A 87 -6.79 -13.86 5.88
CA ILE A 87 -7.68 -13.79 4.73
C ILE A 87 -7.64 -15.11 3.96
N GLU A 88 -8.76 -15.81 3.94
CA GLU A 88 -8.95 -17.00 3.12
C GLU A 88 -9.61 -16.62 1.79
N VAL A 89 -8.80 -16.35 0.78
CA VAL A 89 -9.29 -16.10 -0.58
C VAL A 89 -9.66 -17.44 -1.23
N ARG A 90 -10.88 -17.53 -1.75
CA ARG A 90 -11.45 -18.68 -2.44
C ARG A 90 -11.78 -18.33 -3.88
N GLU A 91 -11.68 -19.30 -4.78
CA GLU A 91 -12.16 -19.13 -6.14
C GLU A 91 -13.66 -19.42 -6.23
N GLU A 92 -14.40 -18.55 -6.91
CA GLU A 92 -15.82 -18.69 -7.17
C GLU A 92 -16.16 -18.29 -8.61
N GLY A 93 -16.08 -19.27 -9.52
CA GLY A 93 -16.26 -19.03 -10.96
C GLY A 93 -15.24 -18.00 -11.46
N ASP A 94 -15.74 -16.89 -12.01
CA ASP A 94 -14.94 -15.79 -12.54
C ASP A 94 -14.43 -14.80 -11.47
N TYR A 95 -14.61 -15.12 -10.19
CA TYR A 95 -14.27 -14.25 -9.07
C TYR A 95 -13.31 -14.92 -8.09
N LEU A 96 -12.52 -14.09 -7.42
CA LEU A 96 -11.93 -14.38 -6.13
C LEU A 96 -12.85 -13.81 -5.05
N ALA A 97 -13.06 -14.53 -3.97
CA ALA A 97 -13.95 -14.13 -2.89
C ALA A 97 -13.34 -14.43 -1.53
N PHE A 98 -13.65 -13.61 -0.54
CA PHE A 98 -13.37 -13.93 0.86
C PHE A 98 -14.53 -13.45 1.72
N VAL A 99 -14.65 -14.00 2.93
CA VAL A 99 -15.61 -13.58 3.93
C VAL A 99 -14.84 -13.06 5.13
N ASP A 100 -15.14 -11.83 5.56
CA ASP A 100 -14.49 -11.23 6.72
C ASP A 100 -15.10 -11.71 8.05
N GLU A 101 -14.53 -11.27 9.18
CA GLU A 101 -14.99 -11.63 10.53
C GLU A 101 -16.39 -11.12 10.85
N TRP A 102 -16.92 -10.18 10.06
CA TRP A 102 -18.28 -9.66 10.17
C TRP A 102 -19.26 -10.42 9.28
N SER A 103 -18.82 -11.52 8.67
CA SER A 103 -19.60 -12.32 7.71
C SER A 103 -19.95 -11.58 6.42
N CYS A 104 -19.27 -10.47 6.10
CA CYS A 104 -19.42 -9.78 4.83
C CYS A 104 -18.61 -10.50 3.75
N LYS A 105 -19.29 -10.82 2.64
CA LYS A 105 -18.65 -11.47 1.49
C LYS A 105 -18.17 -10.43 0.48
N HIS A 106 -16.87 -10.42 0.25
CA HIS A 106 -16.21 -9.60 -0.75
C HIS A 106 -15.91 -10.43 -2.00
N ARG A 107 -16.01 -9.82 -3.18
CA ARG A 107 -15.76 -10.49 -4.46
C ARG A 107 -14.97 -9.56 -5.38
N MET A 108 -13.97 -10.12 -6.04
CA MET A 108 -13.10 -9.45 -7.00
C MET A 108 -13.09 -10.25 -8.31
N PRO A 109 -13.52 -9.70 -9.45
CA PRO A 109 -13.30 -10.30 -10.76
C PRO A 109 -11.86 -10.79 -10.97
N LYS A 110 -11.69 -12.02 -11.46
CA LYS A 110 -10.37 -12.55 -11.86
C LYS A 110 -9.76 -11.79 -13.04
N ARG A 111 -10.61 -11.16 -13.85
CA ARG A 111 -10.22 -10.38 -15.03
C ARG A 111 -10.47 -8.90 -14.78
N ASN A 112 -9.41 -8.10 -14.90
CA ASN A 112 -9.40 -6.64 -14.76
C ASN A 112 -9.70 -6.10 -13.35
N GLY A 113 -9.80 -6.96 -12.34
CA GLY A 113 -10.04 -6.56 -10.96
C GLY A 113 -11.51 -6.28 -10.66
#